data_AF-A0A8T1AAF6-F1
#
_entry.id   AF-A0A8T1AAF6-F1
#
_cell.length_a   1.000
_cell.length_b   1.000
_cell.length_c   1.000
_cell.angle_alpha   90.00
_cell.angle_beta   90.00
_cell.angle_gamma   90.00
#
_symmetry.space_group_name_H-M   'P 1'
#
loop_
_entity.id
_entity.type
_entity.pdbx_description
1 polymer ?
#
loop_
_entity_poly.entity_id
_entity_poly.type
_entity_poly.pdbx_seq_one_letter_code
_entity_poly.pdbx_strand_id
1 'polypeptide(L)'
;MTKLVIEHKLTAARFFNMDETSFMPTKKTKTVVAIKGSTNVWSHESKANFHMTVCAAVSAAGTALPPLIIVPGVRILKTDLAAATIERTCVTGAPKGFSNSGVFKLWIDFFLTELSVRQIAKPVVLLVDNSSTHIDLGTCTPVFNLRGTY
;
A
#
# COMPACT_ATOMS: atom_id res chain seq x y z
N MET A 1 22.41 -9.51 6.86
CA MET A 1 21.15 -10.20 6.48
C MET A 1 21.30 -11.72 6.55
N THR A 2 22.23 -12.34 5.82
CA THR A 2 22.37 -13.82 5.71
C THR A 2 22.41 -14.58 7.04
N LYS A 3 23.11 -14.06 8.06
CA LYS A 3 23.18 -14.67 9.40
C LYS A 3 21.80 -14.81 10.06
N LEU A 4 21.00 -13.73 10.08
CA LEU A 4 19.65 -13.72 10.68
C LEU A 4 18.68 -14.65 9.94
N VAL A 5 18.80 -14.73 8.61
CA VAL A 5 17.98 -15.62 7.77
C VAL A 5 18.24 -17.08 8.14
N ILE A 6 19.51 -17.46 8.33
CA ILE A 6 19.91 -18.80 8.72
C ILE A 6 19.49 -19.11 10.16
N GLU A 7 19.78 -18.21 11.10
CA GLU A 7 19.48 -18.39 12.54
C GLU A 7 17.97 -18.54 12.79
N HIS A 8 17.14 -17.71 12.15
CA HIS A 8 15.69 -17.76 12.30
C HIS A 8 14.99 -18.67 11.30
N LYS A 9 15.76 -19.40 10.45
CA LYS A 9 15.23 -20.32 9.42
C LYS A 9 14.11 -19.66 8.59
N LEU A 10 14.34 -18.43 8.15
CA LEU A 10 13.31 -17.65 7.46
C LEU A 10 13.00 -18.27 6.09
N THR A 11 11.72 -18.55 5.85
CA THR A 11 11.22 -19.08 4.58
C THR A 11 10.68 -17.95 3.69
N ALA A 12 10.45 -18.23 2.40
CA ALA A 12 9.89 -17.27 1.46
C ALA A 12 8.55 -16.64 1.93
N ALA A 13 7.76 -17.37 2.72
CA ALA A 13 6.51 -16.87 3.31
C ALA A 13 6.70 -15.75 4.35
N ARG A 14 7.96 -15.44 4.69
CA ARG A 14 8.35 -14.50 5.75
C ARG A 14 9.11 -13.28 5.24
N PHE A 15 9.33 -13.20 3.93
CA PHE A 15 9.85 -12.04 3.24
C PHE A 15 8.70 -11.36 2.52
N PHE A 16 8.39 -10.12 2.88
CA PHE A 16 7.34 -9.34 2.26
C PHE A 16 7.95 -8.16 1.51
N ASN A 17 7.49 -7.92 0.29
CA ASN A 17 7.70 -6.66 -0.42
C ASN A 17 6.45 -5.81 -0.26
N MET A 18 6.59 -4.60 0.25
CA MET A 18 5.55 -3.60 0.29
C MET A 18 5.85 -2.51 -0.72
N ASP A 19 4.81 -2.05 -1.40
CA ASP A 19 4.88 -0.94 -2.34
C ASP A 19 3.57 -0.16 -2.38
N GLU A 20 3.65 1.09 -2.84
CA GLU A 20 2.52 1.96 -3.07
C GLU A 20 2.27 2.20 -4.54
N THR A 21 1.02 2.00 -4.97
CA THR A 21 0.61 2.34 -6.32
C THR A 21 -0.54 3.32 -6.33
N SER A 22 -0.42 4.30 -7.22
CA SER A 22 -1.43 5.31 -7.47
C SER A 22 -2.48 4.78 -8.41
N PHE A 23 -3.75 4.78 -7.99
CA PHE A 23 -4.89 4.43 -8.82
C PHE A 23 -5.70 5.68 -9.16
N MET A 24 -6.03 5.81 -10.44
CA MET A 24 -6.89 6.85 -10.97
C MET A 24 -8.10 6.18 -11.60
N PRO A 25 -9.32 6.32 -11.03
CA PRO A 25 -10.51 5.76 -11.63
C PRO A 25 -10.62 6.21 -13.09
N THR A 26 -10.67 5.23 -14.01
CA THR A 26 -10.70 5.50 -15.44
C THR A 26 -11.93 6.30 -15.81
N LYS A 27 -11.70 7.34 -16.63
CA LYS A 27 -12.74 8.16 -17.23
C LYS A 27 -13.55 7.33 -18.23
N LYS A 28 -14.80 7.72 -18.47
CA LYS A 28 -15.46 7.37 -19.72
C LYS A 28 -14.72 8.08 -20.85
N THR A 29 -13.90 7.37 -21.60
CA THR A 29 -13.35 7.89 -22.85
C THR A 29 -14.48 7.96 -23.87
N LYS A 30 -14.57 9.08 -24.61
CA LYS A 30 -15.46 9.17 -25.77
C LYS A 30 -14.67 8.77 -26.99
N THR A 31 -15.12 7.73 -27.69
CA THR A 31 -14.58 7.39 -29.01
C THR A 31 -15.08 8.44 -30.00
N VAL A 32 -14.15 9.15 -30.64
CA VAL A 32 -14.43 10.06 -31.76
C VAL A 32 -14.18 9.34 -33.08
N VAL A 33 -15.13 9.42 -34.00
CA VAL A 33 -14.97 8.94 -35.37
C VAL A 33 -14.33 10.05 -36.18
N ALA A 34 -13.19 9.76 -36.81
CA ALA A 34 -12.50 10.68 -37.71
C ALA A 34 -12.29 10.03 -39.08
N ILE A 35 -12.28 10.86 -40.13
CA ILE A 35 -11.99 10.41 -41.50
C ILE A 35 -10.53 9.93 -41.55
N LYS A 36 -10.29 8.78 -42.20
CA LYS A 36 -8.96 8.21 -42.40
C LYS A 36 -8.05 9.23 -43.11
N GLY A 37 -6.97 9.65 -42.47
CA GLY A 37 -6.04 10.68 -42.96
C GLY A 37 -6.25 12.08 -42.36
N SER A 38 -7.25 12.26 -41.48
CA SER A 38 -7.43 13.52 -40.73
C SER A 38 -6.28 13.74 -39.75
N THR A 39 -5.68 14.93 -39.80
CA THR A 39 -4.70 15.39 -38.82
C THR A 39 -5.35 15.93 -37.53
N ASN A 40 -6.68 16.05 -37.52
CA ASN A 40 -7.44 16.71 -36.46
C ASN A 40 -8.23 15.67 -35.63
N VAL A 41 -7.51 14.82 -34.91
CA VAL A 41 -8.06 13.87 -33.93
C VAL A 41 -7.86 14.45 -32.55
N TRP A 42 -8.94 14.77 -31.85
CA TRP A 42 -8.91 15.31 -30.48
C TRP A 42 -9.44 14.27 -29.50
N SER A 43 -8.72 14.05 -28.41
CA SER A 43 -9.23 13.32 -27.25
C SER A 43 -9.75 14.32 -26.23
N HIS A 44 -10.95 14.07 -25.70
CA HIS A 44 -11.42 14.79 -24.53
C HIS A 44 -11.38 13.88 -23.32
N GLU A 45 -10.44 14.16 -22.43
CA GLU A 45 -10.30 13.43 -21.20
C GLU A 45 -10.70 14.30 -20.01
N SER A 46 -11.93 14.17 -19.53
CA SER A 46 -12.40 14.81 -18.29
C SER A 46 -11.53 14.42 -17.10
N LYS A 47 -10.72 15.31 -16.48
CA LYS A 47 -9.84 14.98 -15.34
C LYS A 47 -10.53 14.06 -14.32
N ALA A 48 -9.84 13.00 -13.86
CA ALA A 48 -10.39 12.13 -12.83
C ALA A 48 -10.71 12.98 -11.60
N ASN A 49 -11.90 12.80 -11.02
CA ASN A 49 -12.36 13.66 -9.93
C ASN A 49 -11.50 13.51 -8.67
N PHE A 50 -10.77 12.39 -8.54
CA PHE A 50 -9.85 12.18 -7.44
C PHE A 50 -8.82 11.08 -7.74
N HIS A 51 -7.72 11.11 -6.98
CA HIS A 51 -6.64 10.11 -6.96
C HIS A 51 -6.74 9.30 -5.66
N MET A 52 -6.46 8.00 -5.73
CA MET A 52 -6.35 7.15 -4.55
C MET A 52 -5.04 6.36 -4.59
N THR A 53 -4.50 6.01 -3.43
CA THR A 53 -3.29 5.17 -3.33
C THR A 53 -3.65 3.82 -2.73
N VAL A 54 -3.00 2.76 -3.20
CA VAL A 54 -3.09 1.42 -2.62
C VAL A 54 -1.71 1.04 -2.12
N CYS A 55 -1.61 0.74 -0.83
CA CYS A 55 -0.42 0.17 -0.19
C CYS A 55 -0.61 -1.34 -0.06
N ALA A 56 0.18 -2.13 -0.78
CA ALA A 56 0.04 -3.58 -0.82
C ALA A 56 1.33 -4.26 -0.34
N ALA A 57 1.19 -5.42 0.30
CA ALA A 57 2.33 -6.27 0.65
C ALA A 57 2.11 -7.71 0.19
N VAL A 58 3.15 -8.29 -0.43
CA VAL A 58 3.14 -9.66 -0.93
C VAL A 58 4.37 -10.39 -0.45
N SER A 59 4.19 -11.60 0.06
CA SER A 59 5.31 -12.45 0.46
C SER A 59 6.05 -13.02 -0.76
N ALA A 60 7.32 -13.39 -0.60
CA ALA A 60 8.07 -14.09 -1.63
C ALA A 60 7.50 -15.49 -1.96
N ALA A 61 6.61 -16.03 -1.10
CA ALA A 61 5.83 -17.23 -1.39
C ALA A 61 4.54 -16.95 -2.21
N GLY A 62 4.27 -15.69 -2.56
CA GLY A 62 3.10 -15.27 -3.35
C GLY A 62 1.86 -14.91 -2.54
N THR A 63 1.88 -15.05 -1.20
CA THR A 63 0.75 -14.65 -0.35
C THR A 63 0.64 -13.13 -0.27
N ALA A 64 -0.42 -12.56 -0.83
CA ALA A 64 -0.77 -11.15 -0.68
C ALA A 64 -1.58 -10.92 0.61
N LEU A 65 -1.25 -9.87 1.35
CA LEU A 65 -2.07 -9.39 2.46
C LEU A 65 -3.15 -8.41 1.93
N PRO A 66 -4.29 -8.26 2.61
CA PRO A 66 -5.26 -7.25 2.26
C PRO A 66 -4.58 -5.87 2.21
N PRO A 67 -4.87 -5.02 1.22
CA PRO A 67 -4.19 -3.74 1.09
C PRO A 67 -4.77 -2.71 2.03
N LEU A 68 -4.02 -1.63 2.21
CA LEU A 68 -4.56 -0.38 2.72
C LEU A 68 -4.87 0.56 1.55
N ILE A 69 -6.03 1.19 1.59
CA ILE A 69 -6.52 2.12 0.58
C ILE A 69 -6.52 3.53 1.16
N ILE A 70 -5.82 4.44 0.50
CA ILE A 70 -5.78 5.86 0.86
C ILE A 70 -6.72 6.62 -0.08
N VAL A 71 -7.83 7.11 0.46
CA VAL A 71 -8.76 7.98 -0.25
C VAL A 71 -8.42 9.45 0.02
N PRO A 72 -8.76 10.37 -0.90
CA PRO A 72 -8.53 11.78 -0.70
C PRO A 72 -9.54 12.38 0.28
N GLY A 73 -9.04 13.29 1.11
CA GLY A 73 -9.80 13.88 2.21
C GLY A 73 -9.51 13.17 3.53
N VAL A 74 -9.57 13.92 4.62
CA VAL A 74 -9.26 13.40 5.97
C VAL A 74 -10.48 12.68 6.59
N ARG A 75 -11.68 12.96 6.08
CA ARG A 75 -12.92 12.34 6.53
C ARG A 75 -13.29 11.21 5.59
N ILE A 76 -13.37 10.00 6.13
CA ILE A 76 -13.86 8.83 5.39
C ILE A 76 -15.37 8.79 5.54
N LEU A 77 -16.10 8.78 4.43
CA LEU A 77 -17.54 8.65 4.47
C LEU A 77 -17.91 7.18 4.72
N LYS A 78 -19.04 6.94 5.38
CA LYS A 78 -19.57 5.58 5.55
C LYS A 78 -19.78 4.86 4.22
N THR A 79 -20.10 5.63 3.18
CA THR A 79 -20.23 5.15 1.80
C THR A 79 -18.91 4.63 1.23
N ASP A 80 -17.78 5.26 1.57
CA ASP A 80 -16.47 4.84 1.09
C ASP A 80 -16.05 3.51 1.73
N LEU A 81 -16.35 3.35 3.02
CA LEU A 81 -16.18 2.08 3.72
C LEU A 81 -17.11 0.99 3.17
N ALA A 82 -18.36 1.32 2.88
CA ALA A 82 -19.33 0.38 2.31
C ALA A 82 -18.98 -0.02 0.86
N ALA A 83 -18.27 0.83 0.13
CA ALA A 83 -17.81 0.55 -1.24
C ALA A 83 -16.58 -0.37 -1.28
N ALA A 84 -15.86 -0.54 -0.17
CA ALA A 84 -14.71 -1.42 -0.09
C ALA A 84 -15.16 -2.89 -0.12
N THR A 85 -14.92 -3.56 -1.25
CA THR A 85 -15.31 -4.98 -1.44
C THR A 85 -14.22 -5.97 -1.03
N ILE A 86 -13.01 -5.49 -0.76
CA ILE A 86 -11.89 -6.33 -0.36
C ILE A 86 -12.01 -6.63 1.13
N GLU A 87 -12.22 -7.90 1.46
CA GLU A 87 -12.32 -8.35 2.84
C GLU A 87 -11.07 -7.94 3.65
N ARG A 88 -11.29 -7.41 4.85
CA ARG A 88 -10.25 -6.94 5.80
C ARG A 88 -9.34 -5.82 5.27
N THR A 89 -9.67 -5.18 4.15
CA THR A 89 -8.93 -3.98 3.72
C THR A 89 -9.06 -2.87 4.76
N CYS A 90 -7.98 -2.12 4.95
CA CYS A 90 -8.01 -0.90 5.72
C CYS A 90 -8.25 0.27 4.78
N VAL A 91 -9.22 1.15 5.07
CA VAL A 91 -9.41 2.40 4.32
C VAL A 91 -9.02 3.55 5.22
N THR A 92 -8.17 4.45 4.73
CA THR A 92 -7.73 5.66 5.42
C THR A 92 -7.83 6.89 4.52
N GLY A 93 -7.88 8.07 5.13
CA GLY A 93 -7.97 9.35 4.43
C GLY A 93 -6.67 10.13 4.52
N ALA A 94 -6.26 10.78 3.43
CA ALA A 94 -5.16 11.76 3.43
C ALA A 94 -5.55 13.01 2.63
N PRO A 95 -5.10 14.22 3.00
CA PRO A 95 -5.54 15.47 2.36
C PRO A 95 -5.46 15.46 0.82
N LYS A 96 -4.45 14.79 0.26
CA LYS A 96 -4.24 14.66 -1.20
C LYS A 96 -4.33 13.22 -1.71
N GLY A 97 -4.75 12.25 -0.88
CA GLY A 97 -4.80 10.83 -1.27
C GLY A 97 -3.44 10.11 -1.34
N PHE A 98 -2.35 10.79 -0.98
CA PHE A 98 -1.00 10.22 -0.92
C PHE A 98 -0.61 9.79 0.50
N SER A 99 0.31 8.83 0.58
CA SER A 99 0.93 8.39 1.84
C SER A 99 1.69 9.52 2.52
N ASN A 100 1.89 9.37 3.83
CA ASN A 100 2.72 10.23 4.69
C ASN A 100 3.15 9.40 5.91
N SER A 101 4.06 9.94 6.74
CA SER A 101 4.59 9.20 7.90
C SER A 101 3.51 8.70 8.88
N GLY A 102 2.41 9.43 9.05
CA GLY A 102 1.29 8.99 9.89
C GLY A 102 0.51 7.83 9.27
N VAL A 103 0.23 7.91 7.97
CA VAL A 103 -0.42 6.81 7.22
C VAL A 103 0.47 5.58 7.17
N PHE A 104 1.79 5.75 7.01
CA PHE A 104 2.73 4.64 7.01
C PHE A 104 2.79 3.92 8.37
N LYS A 105 2.75 4.65 9.50
CA LYS A 105 2.63 4.03 10.83
C LYS A 105 1.34 3.22 10.97
N LEU A 106 0.22 3.79 10.53
CA LEU A 106 -1.07 3.09 10.50
C LEU A 106 -1.00 1.83 9.62
N TRP A 107 -0.29 1.91 8.49
CA TRP A 107 -0.05 0.76 7.62
C TRP A 107 0.78 -0.33 8.32
N ILE A 108 1.82 0.02 9.07
CA ILE A 108 2.63 -0.95 9.84
C ILE A 108 1.79 -1.66 10.90
N ASP A 109 0.95 -0.93 11.64
CA ASP A 109 0.06 -1.52 12.66
C ASP A 109 -0.96 -2.49 12.01
N PHE A 110 -1.52 -2.08 10.88
CA PHE A 110 -2.40 -2.91 10.07
C PHE A 110 -1.67 -4.17 9.55
N PHE A 111 -0.47 -4.03 9.00
CA PHE A 111 0.37 -5.14 8.55
C PHE A 111 0.64 -6.14 9.67
N LEU A 112 1.07 -5.67 10.85
CA LEU A 112 1.32 -6.53 12.01
C LEU A 112 0.05 -7.27 12.48
N THR A 113 -1.11 -6.60 12.40
CA THR A 113 -2.41 -7.21 12.71
C THR A 113 -2.75 -8.32 11.73
N GLU A 114 -2.56 -8.10 10.43
CA GLU A 114 -2.81 -9.11 9.39
C GLU A 114 -1.87 -10.31 9.50
N LEU A 115 -0.60 -10.11 9.86
CA LEU A 115 0.33 -11.21 10.15
C LEU A 115 -0.19 -12.07 11.32
N SER A 116 -0.66 -11.44 12.38
CA SER A 116 -1.21 -12.14 13.56
C SER A 116 -2.48 -12.92 13.22
N VAL A 117 -3.42 -12.32 12.48
CA VAL A 117 -4.65 -13.00 12.07
C VAL A 117 -4.37 -14.20 11.18
N ARG A 118 -3.37 -14.09 10.30
CA ARG A 118 -2.95 -15.19 9.40
C ARG A 118 -1.96 -16.16 10.05
N GLN A 119 -1.67 -15.99 11.35
CA GLN A 119 -0.75 -16.81 12.13
C GLN A 119 0.64 -16.94 11.48
N ILE A 120 1.09 -15.88 10.79
CA ILE A 120 2.43 -15.81 10.26
C ILE A 120 3.36 -15.59 11.46
N ALA A 121 4.21 -16.58 11.74
CA ALA A 121 5.15 -16.48 12.85
C ALA A 121 6.07 -15.24 12.69
N LYS A 122 6.81 -14.88 13.74
CA LYS A 122 7.78 -13.76 13.73
C LYS A 122 9.19 -14.31 14.01
N PRO A 123 10.27 -13.66 13.55
CA PRO A 123 10.33 -12.37 12.85
C PRO A 123 10.02 -12.45 11.34
N VAL A 124 9.53 -11.37 10.74
CA VAL A 124 9.38 -11.23 9.28
C VAL A 124 10.39 -10.22 8.75
N VAL A 125 10.76 -10.34 7.48
CA VAL A 125 11.52 -9.33 6.75
C VAL A 125 10.54 -8.56 5.89
N LEU A 126 10.47 -7.24 6.08
CA LEU A 126 9.70 -6.34 5.24
C LEU A 126 10.67 -5.50 4.41
N LEU A 127 10.52 -5.57 3.09
CA LEU A 127 11.21 -4.75 2.12
C LEU A 127 10.31 -3.57 1.75
N VAL A 128 10.84 -2.36 1.91
CA VAL A 128 10.22 -1.09 1.54
C VAL A 128 11.26 -0.27 0.78
N ASP A 129 10.80 0.63 -0.10
CA ASP A 129 11.68 1.55 -0.80
C ASP A 129 12.23 2.65 0.15
N ASN A 130 13.13 3.50 -0.38
CA ASN A 130 13.73 4.60 0.37
C ASN A 130 12.90 5.89 0.30
N SER A 131 11.57 5.79 0.32
CA SER A 131 10.67 6.94 0.43
C SER A 131 10.86 7.65 1.78
N SER A 132 10.85 8.98 1.79
CA SER A 132 10.96 9.77 3.03
C SER A 132 9.82 9.49 4.02
N THR A 133 8.68 9.01 3.53
CA THR A 133 7.54 8.61 4.36
C THR A 133 7.81 7.34 5.18
N HIS A 134 8.74 6.49 4.71
CA HIS A 134 9.11 5.22 5.35
C HIS A 134 10.19 5.37 6.42
N ILE A 135 10.97 6.47 6.37
CA ILE A 135 12.22 6.65 7.12
C ILE A 135 12.00 7.48 8.41
N ASP A 136 10.77 7.59 8.91
CA ASP A 136 10.52 8.27 10.18
C ASP A 136 11.02 7.44 11.38
N LEU A 137 11.82 8.05 12.26
CA LEU A 137 12.50 7.42 13.41
C LEU A 137 11.54 6.70 14.35
N GLY A 138 10.31 7.20 14.49
CA GLY A 138 9.28 6.58 15.33
C GLY A 138 8.72 5.26 14.79
N THR A 139 8.93 4.96 13.50
CA THR A 139 8.46 3.71 12.86
C THR A 139 9.49 2.60 12.97
N CYS A 140 10.78 2.95 13.09
CA CYS A 140 11.87 1.98 13.22
C CYS A 140 12.03 1.40 14.65
N THR A 141 11.56 2.11 15.68
CA THR A 141 11.77 1.73 17.09
C THR A 141 11.02 0.46 17.51
N PRO A 142 9.77 0.18 17.08
CA PRO A 142 9.10 -1.09 17.35
C PRO A 142 9.69 -2.28 16.57
N VAL A 143 10.38 -2.02 15.45
CA VAL A 143 10.86 -3.01 14.49
C VAL A 143 12.27 -3.53 14.83
N PHE A 144 13.07 -2.75 15.55
CA PHE A 144 14.42 -3.11 15.99
C PHE A 144 14.54 -3.19 17.52
N ASN A 145 13.79 -4.10 18.16
CA ASN A 145 14.11 -4.46 19.54
C ASN A 145 15.25 -5.51 19.56
N LEU A 146 16.42 -5.13 19.07
CA LEU A 146 17.67 -5.80 19.40
C LEU A 146 18.07 -5.34 20.81
N ARG A 147 17.45 -5.95 21.83
CA ARG A 147 18.00 -5.88 23.19
C ARG A 147 19.27 -6.71 23.24
N GLY A 148 20.39 -6.09 22.85
CA GLY A 148 21.70 -6.43 23.37
C GLY A 148 21.95 -5.56 24.60
N THR A 149 21.66 -6.10 25.78
CA THR A 149 22.22 -5.59 27.03
C THR A 149 23.74 -5.75 26.97
N TYR A 150 24.47 -4.65 27.12
CA TYR A 150 25.77 -4.69 27.77
C TYR A 150 25.57 -4.78 29.28
#